data_AF-A4S6M2-F1
#
_entry.id   AF-A4S6M2-F1
#
_cell.length_a   1.000
_cell.length_b   1.000
_cell.length_c   1.000
_cell.angle_alpha   90.00
_cell.angle_beta   90.00
_cell.angle_gamma   90.00
#
_symmetry.space_group_name_H-M   'P 1'
#
loop_
_entity.id
_entity.type
_entity.pdbx_description
1 polymer ?
#
loop_
_entity_poly.entity_id
_entity_poly.type
_entity_poly.pdbx_seq_one_letter_code
_entity_poly.pdbx_strand_id
1 'polypeptide(L)' 'MKCSICFDCYATDEVVVAMPCSASHVFHERCVKEWLARDDSCPLCRSSLPVWLGRPQYS' A
#
# COMPACT_ATOMS: atom_id res chain seq x y z
N MET A 1 -0.64 15.51 2.45
CA MET A 1 0.04 14.20 2.49
C MET A 1 0.35 13.80 1.05
N LYS A 2 1.47 13.12 0.78
CA LYS A 2 1.89 12.72 -0.57
C LYS A 2 2.15 11.22 -0.62
N CYS A 3 2.00 10.62 -1.79
CA CYS A 3 2.29 9.21 -2.01
C CYS A 3 3.80 9.01 -2.16
N SER A 4 4.40 8.16 -1.34
CA SER A 4 5.85 7.91 -1.41
C SER A 4 6.29 7.03 -2.59
N ILE A 5 5.33 6.53 -3.40
CA ILE A 5 5.59 5.71 -4.58
C ILE A 5 5.74 6.59 -5.82
N CYS A 6 4.76 7.46 -6.09
CA CYS A 6 4.77 8.37 -7.25
C CYS A 6 5.26 9.79 -6.90
N PHE A 7 5.46 10.09 -5.61
CA PHE A 7 5.83 11.40 -5.08
C PHE A 7 4.81 12.53 -5.32
N ASP A 8 3.58 12.18 -5.72
CA ASP A 8 2.50 13.13 -5.98
C ASP A 8 1.56 13.33 -4.77
N CYS A 9 0.82 14.44 -4.77
CA CYS A 9 -0.14 14.78 -3.73
C CYS A 9 -1.47 14.05 -3.97
N TYR A 10 -2.16 13.68 -2.88
CA TYR A 10 -3.50 13.11 -2.98
C TYR A 10 -4.49 14.17 -3.45
N ALA A 11 -5.16 13.92 -4.59
CA ALA A 11 -6.29 14.72 -5.02
C ALA A 11 -7.59 14.29 -4.33
N THR A 12 -8.59 15.18 -4.27
CA THR A 12 -9.89 14.90 -3.63
C THR A 12 -10.69 13.79 -4.31
N ASP A 13 -10.40 13.52 -5.58
CA ASP A 13 -11.03 12.48 -6.41
C ASP A 13 -10.26 11.14 -6.38
N GLU A 14 -9.07 11.11 -5.76
CA GLU A 14 -8.23 9.92 -5.80
C GLU A 14 -8.49 8.98 -4.62
N VAL A 15 -8.60 7.69 -4.93
CA VAL A 15 -8.72 6.64 -3.92
C VAL A 15 -7.35 6.39 -3.29
N VAL A 16 -7.31 6.50 -1.97
CA VAL A 16 -6.12 6.20 -1.16
C VAL A 16 -6.38 5.01 -0.26
N VAL A 17 -5.33 4.21 -0.07
CA VAL A 17 -5.37 3.02 0.78
C VAL A 17 -4.41 3.23 1.93
N ALA A 18 -4.92 3.05 3.15
CA ALA A 18 -4.10 2.98 4.35
C ALA A 18 -3.62 1.55 4.58
N MET A 19 -2.33 1.40 4.88
CA MET A 19 -1.73 0.09 5.09
C MET A 19 -2.06 -0.45 6.48
N PRO A 20 -2.21 -1.77 6.64
CA PRO A 20 -2.47 -2.39 7.94
C PRO A 20 -1.27 -2.30 8.90
N CYS A 21 -0.05 -2.08 8.40
CA CYS A 21 1.13 -1.93 9.24
C CYS A 21 1.16 -0.59 10.02
N SER A 22 0.52 0.46 9.50
CA SER A 22 0.35 1.74 10.18
C SER A 22 -0.69 2.58 9.46
N ALA A 23 -1.64 3.16 10.19
CA ALA A 23 -2.65 4.06 9.62
C ALA A 23 -2.04 5.32 8.97
N SER A 24 -0.79 5.67 9.31
CA SER A 24 -0.05 6.78 8.70
C SER A 24 0.58 6.43 7.36
N HIS A 25 0.69 5.13 7.04
CA HIS A 25 1.18 4.68 5.74
C HIS A 25 0.00 4.65 4.77
N VAL A 26 -0.19 5.77 4.09
CA VAL A 26 -1.23 5.92 3.07
C VAL A 26 -0.55 6.03 1.71
N PHE A 27 -1.15 5.43 0.69
CA PHE A 27 -0.69 5.48 -0.69
C PHE A 27 -1.89 5.55 -1.64
N HIS A 28 -1.69 5.99 -2.88
CA HIS A 28 -2.72 5.84 -3.91
C HIS A 28 -3.03 4.35 -4.11
N GLU A 29 -4.31 4.01 -4.26
CA GLU A 29 -4.75 2.64 -4.54
C GLU A 29 -4.00 2.04 -5.73
N ARG A 30 -3.90 2.81 -6.83
CA ARG A 30 -3.15 2.39 -8.02
C ARG A 30 -1.68 2.10 -7.70
N CYS A 31 -1.00 3.02 -7.02
CA CYS A 31 0.42 2.91 -6.73
C CYS A 31 0.71 1.71 -5.81
N VAL A 32 -0.07 1.55 -4.74
CA VAL A 32 0.11 0.41 -3.83
C VAL A 32 -0.21 -0.91 -4.54
N LYS A 33 -1.23 -0.95 -5.40
CA LYS A 33 -1.58 -2.14 -6.17
C LYS A 33 -0.47 -2.55 -7.15
N GLU A 34 0.13 -1.60 -7.85
CA GLU A 34 1.29 -1.85 -8.72
C GLU A 34 2.52 -2.32 -7.93
N TRP A 35 2.74 -1.76 -6.74
CA TRP A 35 3.81 -2.19 -5.85
C TRP A 35 3.61 -3.62 -5.34
N LEU A 36 2.42 -3.92 -4.81
CA LEU A 36 2.04 -5.25 -4.30
C LEU A 36 2.01 -6.32 -5.40
N ALA A 37 1.84 -5.93 -6.67
CA ALA A 37 2.00 -6.86 -7.78
C ALA A 37 3.45 -7.36 -7.96
N ARG A 38 4.43 -6.64 -7.39
CA ARG A 38 5.86 -6.98 -7.43
C ARG A 38 6.37 -7.49 -6.09
N ASP A 39 5.95 -6.87 -5.00
CA ASP A 39 6.44 -7.14 -3.65
C ASP A 39 5.36 -6.92 -2.59
N ASP A 40 5.07 -7.95 -1.79
CA ASP A 40 4.04 -7.91 -0.74
C ASP A 40 4.50 -7.19 0.54
N SER A 41 5.37 -6.19 0.43
CA SER A 41 5.84 -5.41 1.58
C SER A 41 5.44 -3.93 1.50
N CYS A 42 5.39 -3.28 2.66
CA CYS A 42 5.12 -1.86 2.73
C CYS A 42 6.30 -1.04 2.16
N PRO A 43 6.07 -0.09 1.23
CA PRO A 43 7.13 0.74 0.66
C PRO A 43 7.89 1.59 1.69
N LEU A 44 7.25 1.92 2.82
CA LEU A 44 7.80 2.80 3.86
C LEU A 44 8.61 2.05 4.91
N CYS A 45 8.06 0.95 5.44
CA CYS A 45 8.65 0.23 6.56
C CYS A 45 9.11 -1.19 6.22
N ARG A 46 8.87 -1.66 4.99
CA ARG A 46 9.14 -3.03 4.53
C ARG A 46 8.51 -4.13 5.37
N SER A 47 7.51 -3.81 6.19
CA SER A 47 6.69 -4.83 6.84
C SER A 47 5.97 -5.64 5.78
N SER A 48 6.06 -6.97 5.88
CA SER A 48 5.28 -7.86 5.02
C SER A 48 3.80 -7.64 5.28
N LEU A 49 3.01 -7.72 4.22
CA LEU A 49 1.56 -7.48 4.23
C LEU A 49 0.82 -8.77 3.89
N PRO A 50 0.96 -9.83 4.72
CA PRO A 50 0.40 -11.15 4.42
C PRO A 50 -1.13 -11.18 4.42
N VAL A 51 -1.80 -10.08 4.76
CA VAL A 51 -3.23 -10.04 5.13
C VAL A 51 -4.15 -9.38 4.08
N TRP A 52 -3.63 -8.65 3.09
CA TRP A 52 -4.48 -7.92 2.14
C TRP A 52 -4.96 -8.75 0.95
N LEU A 53 -4.25 -9.83 0.65
CA LEU A 53 -4.71 -10.84 -0.29
C LEU A 53 -5.43 -11.89 0.55
N GLY A 54 -6.69 -12.21 0.24
CA GLY A 54 -7.34 -13.45 0.70
C GLY A 54 -6.63 -14.71 0.18
N ARG A 55 -5.30 -14.73 0.10
CA ARG A 55 -4.50 -15.91 -0.10
C ARG A 55 -4.54 -16.68 1.22
N PRO A 56 -5.11 -17.90 1.26
CA PRO A 56 -4.95 -18.74 2.42
C PRO A 56 -3.45 -18.90 2.64
N GLN A 57 -3.01 -18.49 3.82
CA GLN A 57 -1.69 -18.77 4.33
C GLN A 57 -1.63 -20.29 4.52
N TYR A 58 -1.33 -21.03 3.46
CA TYR A 58 -1.06 -22.45 3.60
C TYR A 58 0.28 -22.58 4.32
N SER A 59 0.24 -23.44 5.33
CA SER A 59 1.29 -23.73 6.31
C SER A 59 2.56 -24.27 5.68
#